data_AF-A0A1F9Z2C2-F1
#
_entry.id   AF-A0A1F9Z2C2-F1
#
_cell.length_a   1.000
_cell.length_b   1.000
_cell.length_c   1.000
_cell.angle_alpha   90.00
_cell.angle_beta   90.00
_cell.angle_gamma   90.00
#
_symmetry.space_group_name_H-M   'P 1'
#
loop_
_entity.id
_entity.type
_entity.pdbx_description
1 polymer ?
#
loop_
_entity_poly.entity_id
_entity_poly.type
_entity_poly.pdbx_seq_one_letter_code
_entity_poly.pdbx_strand_id
1 'polypeptide(L)'
;MDDFLSTALLLLFLGGATFSWLDWRRRARGLPRLEGFTWACPNCSVMNEPDLAICWSCGAGVSGRILLPGRVHEVESWQCDACRAWNGVKRRTCWSCSTSFDARAKRHA
;
A
#
# COMPACT_ATOMS: atom_id res chain seq x y z
N MET A 1 -52.79 2.34 -24.10
CA MET A 1 -51.69 3.34 -24.01
C MET A 1 -50.60 2.86 -23.07
N ASP A 2 -50.95 2.03 -22.09
CA ASP A 2 -50.07 1.48 -21.06
C ASP A 2 -49.01 0.51 -21.60
N ASP A 3 -49.31 -0.24 -22.67
CA ASP A 3 -48.35 -1.15 -23.30
C ASP A 3 -47.19 -0.40 -23.94
N PHE A 4 -47.45 0.71 -24.65
CA PHE A 4 -46.38 1.52 -25.25
C PHE A 4 -45.49 2.17 -24.21
N LEU A 5 -46.07 2.68 -23.12
CA LEU A 5 -45.31 3.25 -22.01
C LEU A 5 -44.47 2.17 -21.30
N SER A 6 -45.06 1.00 -21.05
CA SER A 6 -44.37 -0.14 -20.43
C SER A 6 -43.21 -0.63 -21.30
N THR A 7 -43.42 -0.73 -22.61
CA THR A 7 -42.39 -1.14 -23.57
C THR A 7 -41.26 -0.10 -23.62
N ALA A 8 -41.59 1.20 -23.63
CA ALA A 8 -40.60 2.28 -23.61
C ALA A 8 -39.76 2.28 -22.33
N LEU A 9 -40.39 2.11 -21.16
CA LEU A 9 -39.69 2.01 -19.88
C LEU A 9 -38.75 0.81 -19.82
N LEU A 10 -39.18 -0.33 -20.36
CA LEU A 10 -38.39 -1.56 -20.39
C LEU A 10 -37.15 -1.40 -21.31
N LEU A 11 -37.32 -0.73 -22.45
CA LEU A 11 -36.19 -0.39 -23.34
C LEU A 11 -35.20 0.59 -22.69
N LEU A 12 -35.69 1.59 -21.97
CA LEU A 12 -34.82 2.53 -21.22
C LEU A 12 -34.06 1.82 -20.11
N PHE A 13 -34.69 0.91 -19.37
CA PHE A 13 -34.03 0.14 -18.32
C PHE A 13 -32.95 -0.78 -18.87
N LEU A 14 -33.25 -1.53 -19.93
CA LEU A 14 -32.29 -2.43 -20.57
C LEU A 14 -31.14 -1.64 -21.22
N GLY A 15 -31.45 -0.52 -21.89
CA GLY A 15 -30.45 0.38 -22.44
C GLY A 15 -29.53 0.98 -21.36
N GLY A 16 -30.10 1.44 -20.25
CA GLY A 16 -29.34 1.99 -19.13
C GLY A 16 -28.47 0.95 -18.42
N ALA A 17 -29.00 -0.25 -18.20
CA ALA A 17 -28.27 -1.35 -17.59
C ALA A 17 -27.09 -1.82 -18.47
N THR A 18 -27.32 -1.98 -19.77
CA THR A 18 -26.27 -2.37 -20.72
C THR A 18 -25.20 -1.29 -20.87
N PHE A 19 -25.58 -0.01 -20.93
CA PHE A 19 -24.65 1.11 -20.94
C PHE A 19 -23.80 1.15 -19.67
N SER A 20 -24.43 1.07 -18.50
CA SER A 20 -23.74 1.09 -17.20
C SER A 20 -22.77 -0.08 -17.06
N TRP A 21 -23.17 -1.28 -17.51
CA TRP A 21 -22.31 -2.45 -17.54
C TRP A 21 -21.10 -2.26 -18.47
N LEU A 22 -21.31 -1.73 -19.68
CA LEU A 22 -20.24 -1.50 -20.65
C LEU A 22 -19.26 -0.44 -20.16
N ASP A 23 -19.76 0.65 -19.60
CA ASP A 23 -18.95 1.71 -19.00
C ASP A 23 -18.12 1.17 -17.82
N TRP A 24 -18.75 0.42 -16.90
CA TRP A 24 -18.03 -0.24 -15.81
C TRP A 24 -16.92 -1.17 -16.32
N ARG A 25 -17.21 -2.04 -17.30
CA ARG A 25 -16.18 -2.94 -17.87
C ARG A 25 -15.03 -2.18 -18.50
N ARG A 26 -15.27 -1.05 -19.17
CA ARG A 26 -14.21 -0.22 -19.74
C ARG A 26 -13.34 0.38 -18.65
N ARG A 27 -13.94 0.93 -17.58
CA ARG A 27 -13.21 1.48 -16.43
C ARG A 27 -12.44 0.40 -15.67
N ALA A 28 -13.05 -0.76 -15.44
CA ALA A 28 -12.44 -1.88 -14.74
C ALA A 28 -11.20 -2.43 -15.45
N ARG A 29 -11.14 -2.37 -16.80
CA ARG A 29 -9.92 -2.72 -17.55
C ARG A 29 -8.76 -1.75 -17.36
N GLY A 30 -9.06 -0.51 -16.96
CA GLY A 30 -8.07 0.52 -16.66
C GLY A 30 -7.69 0.61 -15.18
N LEU A 31 -8.39 -0.12 -14.29
CA LEU A 31 -7.99 -0.21 -12.90
C LEU A 31 -6.68 -1.01 -12.84
N PRO A 32 -5.63 -0.48 -12.18
CA PRO A 32 -4.45 -1.27 -11.93
C PRO A 32 -4.90 -2.55 -11.22
N ARG A 33 -4.44 -3.69 -11.73
CA ARG A 33 -4.63 -4.99 -11.09
C ARG A 33 -3.93 -4.89 -9.74
N LEU A 34 -4.66 -4.50 -8.71
CA LEU A 34 -4.22 -4.52 -7.31
C LEU A 34 -4.18 -5.99 -6.87
N GLU A 35 -3.48 -6.84 -7.62
CA GLU A 35 -2.87 -8.04 -7.04
C GLU A 35 -1.78 -7.49 -6.14
N GLY A 36 -2.20 -7.16 -4.92
CA GLY A 36 -1.34 -6.57 -3.93
C GLY A 36 -0.17 -7.52 -3.69
N PHE A 37 1.00 -7.17 -4.21
CA PHE A 37 2.23 -7.86 -3.90
C PHE A 37 2.48 -7.71 -2.41
N THR A 38 2.08 -8.71 -1.65
CA THR A 38 2.44 -8.77 -0.23
C THR A 38 3.91 -9.13 -0.13
N TRP A 39 4.62 -8.53 0.82
CA TRP A 39 6.03 -8.84 1.07
C TRP A 39 6.21 -9.35 2.49
N ALA A 40 7.01 -10.41 2.62
CA ALA A 40 7.40 -10.95 3.91
C ALA A 40 8.53 -10.09 4.49
N CYS A 41 8.38 -9.66 5.74
CA CYS A 41 9.41 -8.87 6.38
C CYS A 41 10.70 -9.69 6.58
N PRO A 42 11.87 -9.24 6.11
CA PRO A 42 13.12 -9.98 6.29
C PRO A 42 13.55 -10.08 7.76
N ASN A 43 13.00 -9.21 8.64
CA ASN A 43 13.33 -9.18 10.06
C ASN A 43 12.37 -10.02 10.92
N CYS A 44 11.07 -10.04 10.63
CA CYS A 44 10.08 -10.72 11.47
C CYS A 44 9.11 -11.64 10.71
N SER A 45 9.34 -11.89 9.42
CA SER A 45 8.55 -12.72 8.49
C SER A 45 7.05 -12.39 8.35
N VAL A 46 6.55 -11.38 9.06
CA VAL A 46 5.17 -10.88 8.92
C VAL A 46 4.92 -10.43 7.49
N MET A 47 3.78 -10.83 6.94
CA MET A 47 3.30 -10.39 5.63
C MET A 47 2.77 -8.96 5.75
N ASN A 48 3.26 -8.07 4.89
CA ASN A 48 2.85 -6.68 4.82
C ASN A 48 2.10 -6.41 3.51
N GLU A 49 1.24 -5.40 3.53
CA GLU A 49 0.64 -4.86 2.32
C GLU A 49 1.69 -4.31 1.34
N PRO A 50 1.40 -4.36 0.03
CA PRO A 50 2.28 -3.82 -1.02
C PRO A 50 2.68 -2.37 -0.80
N ASP A 51 1.74 -1.55 -0.33
CA ASP A 51 1.91 -0.11 -0.20
C ASP A 51 2.73 0.28 1.04
N LEU A 52 2.99 -0.67 1.93
CA LEU A 52 3.78 -0.44 3.13
C LEU A 52 5.27 -0.50 2.81
N ALA A 53 5.92 0.66 2.91
CA ALA A 53 7.37 0.80 2.82
C ALA A 53 8.09 0.32 4.10
N ILE A 54 7.36 0.25 5.21
CA ILE A 54 7.84 -0.12 6.54
C ILE A 54 6.97 -1.26 7.07
N CYS A 55 7.58 -2.27 7.69
CA CYS A 55 6.83 -3.36 8.31
C CYS A 55 5.91 -2.84 9.41
N TRP A 56 4.61 -3.16 9.35
CA TRP A 56 3.62 -2.70 10.34
C TRP A 56 3.85 -3.30 11.74
N SER A 57 4.48 -4.48 11.80
CA SER A 57 4.73 -5.19 13.06
C SER A 57 6.00 -4.73 13.76
N CYS A 58 7.14 -4.73 13.05
CA CYS A 58 8.45 -4.46 13.68
C CYS A 58 9.04 -3.08 13.35
N GLY A 59 8.49 -2.36 12.37
CA GLY A 59 9.00 -1.06 11.94
C GLY A 59 10.22 -1.12 11.02
N ALA A 60 10.66 -2.32 10.60
CA ALA A 60 11.80 -2.47 9.69
C ALA A 60 11.43 -1.92 8.29
N GLY A 61 12.25 -1.01 7.76
CA GLY A 61 12.15 -0.60 6.37
C GLY A 61 12.76 -1.66 5.46
N VAL A 62 12.18 -1.86 4.27
CA VAL A 62 12.84 -2.66 3.24
C VAL A 62 13.60 -1.71 2.32
N SER A 63 14.93 -1.76 2.41
CA SER A 63 15.81 -1.15 1.42
C SER A 63 15.77 -2.01 0.15
N GLY A 64 14.75 -1.80 -0.67
CA GLY A 64 14.56 -2.57 -1.89
C GLY A 64 13.47 -1.96 -2.74
N ARG A 65 13.61 -2.09 -4.06
CA ARG A 65 12.61 -1.70 -5.06
C ARG A 65 11.33 -2.49 -4.78
N ILE A 66 10.45 -1.98 -3.91
CA ILE A 66 9.06 -2.38 -4.00
C ILE A 66 8.65 -1.94 -5.40
N LEU A 67 8.29 -2.90 -6.24
CA LEU A 67 7.78 -2.67 -7.60
C LEU A 67 6.37 -2.05 -7.49
N LEU A 68 6.22 -0.95 -6.73
CA LEU A 68 5.11 -0.04 -6.94
C LEU A 68 5.30 0.57 -8.32
N PRO A 69 4.30 0.52 -9.22
CA PRO A 69 4.35 1.29 -10.45
C PRO A 69 4.44 2.77 -10.10
N GLY A 70 5.63 3.35 -10.23
CA GLY A 70 5.86 4.80 -10.27
C GLY A 70 6.49 5.47 -9.05
N ARG A 71 6.83 4.76 -7.95
CA ARG A 71 7.59 5.37 -6.83
C ARG A 71 8.59 4.40 -6.20
N VAL A 72 9.87 4.64 -6.45
CA VAL A 72 10.95 4.07 -5.62
C VAL A 72 11.01 4.90 -4.35
N HIS A 73 10.50 4.37 -3.25
CA HIS A 73 10.72 4.96 -1.94
C HIS A 73 11.97 4.32 -1.33
N GLU A 74 13.03 5.09 -1.19
CA GLU A 74 14.19 4.71 -0.39
C GLU A 74 13.79 4.86 1.09
N VAL A 75 13.47 3.73 1.73
CA VAL A 75 13.05 3.70 3.12
C VAL A 75 14.28 3.51 3.99
N GLU A 76 14.94 4.61 4.31
CA GLU A 76 16.00 4.57 5.28
C GLU A 76 15.41 4.32 6.70
N SER A 77 15.96 3.34 7.42
CA SER A 77 15.58 3.01 8.80
C SER A 77 16.80 2.77 9.69
N TRP A 78 16.64 2.93 11.00
CA TRP A 78 17.67 2.63 11.99
C TRP A 78 17.13 1.68 13.07
N GLN A 79 18.00 0.85 13.61
CA GLN A 79 17.67 -0.06 14.70
C GLN A 79 18.13 0.55 16.03
N CYS A 80 17.26 0.53 17.05
CA CYS A 80 17.59 1.04 18.37
C CYS A 80 18.57 0.10 19.11
N ASP A 81 19.66 0.65 19.64
CA ASP A 81 20.66 -0.13 20.36
C ASP A 81 20.16 -0.69 21.70
N ALA A 82 19.23 0.02 22.35
CA ALA A 82 18.72 -0.36 23.66
C ALA A 82 17.69 -1.49 23.60
N CYS A 83 16.74 -1.44 22.65
CA CYS A 83 15.62 -2.40 22.60
C CYS A 83 15.47 -3.12 21.25
N ARG A 84 16.39 -2.89 20.31
CA ARG A 84 16.42 -3.50 18.97
C ARG A 84 15.19 -3.23 18.09
N ALA A 85 14.30 -2.32 18.51
CA ALA A 85 13.16 -1.87 17.70
C ALA A 85 13.64 -1.05 16.50
N TRP A 86 12.98 -1.24 15.36
CA TRP A 86 13.26 -0.46 14.15
C TRP A 86 12.49 0.86 14.13
N ASN A 87 13.14 1.89 13.62
CA ASN A 87 12.63 3.25 13.56
C ASN A 87 12.89 3.85 12.18
N GLY A 88 11.99 4.71 11.69
CA GLY A 88 12.26 5.48 10.46
C GLY A 88 13.28 6.59 10.70
N VAL A 89 14.09 6.94 9.70
CA VAL A 89 15.15 7.99 9.83
C VAL A 89 14.67 9.36 10.27
N LYS A 90 13.39 9.70 10.04
CA LYS A 90 12.82 10.97 10.53
C LYS A 90 12.68 11.02 12.05
N ARG A 91 12.65 9.86 12.73
CA ARG A 91 12.56 9.79 14.19
C ARG A 91 13.95 9.91 14.80
N ARG A 92 14.10 10.86 15.73
CA ARG A 92 15.30 11.00 16.57
C ARG A 92 15.22 10.25 17.89
N THR A 93 14.10 9.60 18.19
CA THR A 93 13.86 8.82 19.41
C THR A 93 13.15 7.52 19.07
N CYS A 94 13.45 6.47 19.82
CA CYS A 94 12.87 5.13 19.63
C CYS A 94 11.37 5.15 19.94
N TRP A 95 10.53 4.59 19.06
CA TRP A 95 9.09 4.52 19.30
C TRP A 95 8.70 3.57 20.46
N SER A 96 9.54 2.57 20.76
CA SER A 96 9.26 1.56 21.78
C SER A 96 9.78 1.96 23.15
N CYS A 97 11.03 2.45 23.24
CA CYS A 97 11.70 2.72 24.51
C CYS A 97 12.11 4.20 24.71
N SER A 98 11.82 5.08 23.75
CA SER A 98 12.15 6.51 23.79
C SER A 98 13.65 6.87 23.83
N THR A 99 14.57 5.91 23.77
CA THR A 99 16.02 6.17 23.65
C THR A 99 16.33 7.05 22.43
N SER A 100 17.16 8.07 22.61
CA SER A 100 17.59 8.97 21.53
C SER A 100 18.47 8.26 20.49
N PHE A 101 18.28 8.60 19.23
CA PHE A 101 19.12 8.19 18.11
C PHE A 101 20.33 9.11 18.01
N ASP A 102 21.51 8.58 18.30
CA ASP A 102 22.76 9.30 18.08
C ASP A 102 23.32 8.91 16.69
N ALA A 103 22.94 9.68 15.67
CA ALA A 103 23.37 9.46 14.28
C ALA A 103 24.91 9.48 14.09
N ARG A 104 25.67 9.88 15.13
CA ARG A 104 27.13 10.04 15.12
C ARG A 104 27.91 8.72 15.29
N ALA A 105 27.25 7.60 15.58
CA ALA A 105 27.93 6.32 15.83
C ALA A 105 28.37 5.52 14.58
N LYS A 106 28.28 6.08 13.36
CA LYS A 106 28.91 5.47 12.16
C LYS A 106 30.39 5.83 12.02
N ARG A 107 31.20 5.61 13.07
CA ARG A 107 32.67 5.60 12.96
C ARG A 107 33.25 4.63 13.99
N HIS A 108 33.15 3.32 13.77
CA HIS A 108 34.12 2.37 14.33
C HIS A 108 34.20 1.10 13.47
N ALA A 109 35.45 0.79 13.11
CA ALA A 109 36.00 -0.33 12.33
C ALA A 109 35.88 -0.21 10.80
#